data_AF-A0A226F1C7-F1
#
_entry.id   AF-A0A226F1C7-F1
#
_cell.length_a   1.000
_cell.length_b   1.000
_cell.length_c   1.000
_cell.angle_alpha   90.00
_cell.angle_beta   90.00
_cell.angle_gamma   90.00
#
_symmetry.space_group_name_H-M   'P 1'
#
loop_
_entity.id
_entity.type
_entity.pdbx_description
1 polymer ?
#
loop_
_entity_poly.entity_id
_entity_poly.type
_entity_poly.pdbx_seq_one_letter_code
_entity_poly.pdbx_strand_id
1 'polypeptide(L)'
;MTSPNENNNNPSPDPDDNYVYTWREPPEEEEGTSRQLADLPSSFFQFFQHSTQRQTQDCFGGISGVEEAGNSSSAPPAATESESTSSGSTSKSSSDLEEDFIEGDFVENNLPQLGQPASVQPPSPISSLPPHPRQAYLDSLNASTPPLITPPPPHLIWTLEQARKLTTSTTSQFGPSSCGLTSLTHILTSLHHPLPSPATLLSLLPPSLRSSDPTTTPLHTYLISRSRAGTTHSQIITAIQTLTNNKIVGKFFPLNHHTTNPSKLLTTLATWIDAGCAPLATLNPQKISTLADAWHHQMIYGVDANTVLLTNPLEKIPIDEFLPQITSESVLLIKREDVLKFHQQNYDLRLLTRIGQEWNEMNVLGTVSHMLHEEESPHSTTTTIKKTPHLPIPAEYTAGISVFCSWDNPFRESLFNFVI
;
A
#
# COMPACT_ATOMS: atom_id res chain seq x y z
N MET A 1 3.36 -28.46 43.06
CA MET A 1 2.60 -27.26 42.65
C MET A 1 3.60 -26.14 42.47
N THR A 2 3.96 -25.86 41.23
CA THR A 2 4.89 -24.79 40.84
C THR A 2 4.64 -24.54 39.34
N SER A 3 4.10 -23.37 39.01
CA SER A 3 3.83 -22.98 37.62
C SER A 3 5.08 -22.39 36.97
N PRO A 4 5.28 -22.54 35.65
CA PRO A 4 6.32 -21.82 34.92
C PRO A 4 5.95 -20.33 34.74
N ASN A 5 6.95 -19.45 34.66
CA ASN A 5 6.75 -18.05 34.27
C ASN A 5 6.54 -17.95 32.75
N GLU A 6 5.54 -17.19 32.32
CA GLU A 6 5.40 -16.74 30.94
C GLU A 6 6.19 -15.43 30.75
N ASN A 7 7.29 -15.49 29.99
CA ASN A 7 8.05 -14.30 29.60
C ASN A 7 7.37 -13.61 28.41
N ASN A 8 6.45 -12.68 28.70
CA ASN A 8 5.79 -11.83 27.69
C ASN A 8 6.74 -10.76 27.11
N ASN A 9 7.74 -11.21 26.35
CA ASN A 9 8.55 -10.35 25.48
C ASN A 9 7.81 -10.08 24.15
N ASN A 10 6.72 -9.31 24.21
CA ASN A 10 6.24 -8.63 23.00
C ASN A 10 7.27 -7.55 22.62
N PRO A 11 7.75 -7.49 21.37
CA PRO A 11 8.59 -6.38 20.92
C PRO A 11 7.80 -5.07 21.02
N SER A 12 8.49 -3.98 21.34
CA SER A 12 7.89 -2.63 21.23
C SER A 12 7.45 -2.39 19.78
N PRO A 13 6.29 -1.76 19.53
CA PRO A 13 5.97 -1.28 18.20
C PRO A 13 7.05 -0.32 17.71
N ASP A 14 7.32 -0.37 16.41
CA ASP A 14 8.30 0.50 15.74
C ASP A 14 7.75 1.94 15.73
N PRO A 15 8.53 2.97 16.13
CA PRO A 15 8.08 4.36 16.01
C PRO A 15 7.70 4.76 14.57
N ASP A 16 8.30 4.15 13.55
CA ASP A 16 7.99 4.36 12.13
C ASP A 16 6.65 3.73 11.69
N ASP A 17 5.88 3.06 12.56
CA ASP A 17 4.53 2.52 12.23
C ASP A 17 3.37 3.53 12.48
N ASN A 18 3.64 4.69 13.11
CA ASN A 18 2.61 5.65 13.55
C ASN A 18 2.12 6.64 12.47
N TYR A 19 1.71 6.15 11.29
CA TYR A 19 1.13 6.99 10.24
C TYR A 19 -0.34 7.36 10.52
N VAL A 20 -0.56 8.27 11.47
CA VAL A 20 -1.85 8.95 11.64
C VAL A 20 -1.96 10.09 10.64
N TYR A 21 -2.49 9.81 9.45
CA TYR A 21 -2.94 10.89 8.55
C TYR A 21 -4.11 11.61 9.21
N THR A 22 -3.95 12.91 9.45
CA THR A 22 -4.97 13.74 10.08
C THR A 22 -6.00 14.20 9.06
N TRP A 23 -7.27 14.12 9.43
CA TRP A 23 -8.40 14.68 8.70
C TRP A 23 -8.13 16.16 8.40
N ARG A 24 -7.83 16.49 7.14
CA ARG A 24 -7.87 17.86 6.64
C ARG A 24 -9.30 18.16 6.22
N GLU A 25 -9.91 19.11 6.90
CA GLU A 25 -11.10 19.76 6.35
C GLU A 25 -10.65 20.58 5.12
N PRO A 26 -11.43 20.57 4.03
CA PRO A 26 -11.18 21.50 2.93
C PRO A 26 -11.28 22.93 3.48
N PRO A 27 -10.43 23.87 3.05
CA PRO A 27 -10.55 25.25 3.48
C PRO A 27 -11.92 25.79 3.06
N GLU A 28 -12.70 26.29 4.01
CA GLU A 28 -13.96 26.98 3.72
C GLU A 28 -13.64 28.29 2.96
N GLU A 29 -14.31 28.51 1.83
CA GLU A 29 -14.17 29.73 1.03
C GLU A 29 -14.93 30.91 1.69
N GLU A 30 -14.43 31.41 2.82
CA GLU A 30 -14.95 32.63 3.43
C GLU A 30 -14.18 33.89 3.02
N GLU A 31 -14.91 34.91 2.54
CA GLU A 31 -14.39 36.21 2.16
C GLU A 31 -13.96 37.04 3.39
N GLY A 32 -12.71 36.84 3.82
CA GLY A 32 -11.86 37.87 4.42
C GLY A 32 -12.39 38.64 5.65
N THR A 33 -11.97 38.24 6.84
CA THR A 33 -11.76 39.20 7.95
C THR A 33 -10.50 38.91 8.77
N SER A 34 -10.14 39.81 9.69
CA SER A 34 -8.82 39.83 10.32
C SER A 34 -8.55 38.62 11.23
N ARG A 35 -7.31 38.11 11.16
CA ARG A 35 -6.78 37.09 12.07
C ARG A 35 -6.90 37.54 13.54
N GLN A 36 -7.38 36.64 14.39
CA GLN A 36 -6.99 36.55 15.79
C GLN A 36 -6.30 35.19 16.01
N LEU A 37 -5.31 35.15 16.90
CA LEU A 37 -4.73 33.87 17.34
C LEU A 37 -5.68 33.23 18.36
N ALA A 38 -5.82 31.91 18.29
CA ALA A 38 -6.38 31.08 19.35
C ALA A 38 -5.30 30.13 19.87
N ASP A 39 -5.32 29.83 21.16
CA ASP A 39 -4.20 29.19 21.86
C ASP A 39 -4.04 27.70 21.56
N LEU A 40 -2.79 27.25 21.46
CA LEU A 40 -2.43 25.83 21.40
C LEU A 40 -2.21 25.26 22.81
N PRO A 41 -2.73 24.06 23.16
CA PRO A 41 -2.56 23.46 24.48
C PRO A 41 -1.09 23.16 24.84
N SER A 42 -0.73 23.44 26.10
CA SER A 42 0.64 23.36 26.64
C SER A 42 1.25 21.94 26.73
N SER A 43 0.56 20.91 26.23
CA SER A 43 0.97 19.50 26.31
C SER A 43 1.90 19.04 25.17
N PHE A 44 2.28 19.93 24.24
CA PHE A 44 3.03 19.56 23.03
C PHE A 44 4.58 19.58 23.17
N PHE A 45 5.12 19.93 24.35
CA PHE A 45 6.57 20.05 24.56
C PHE A 45 7.06 19.43 25.88
N GLN A 46 7.40 18.14 25.88
CA GLN A 46 8.38 17.57 26.82
C GLN A 46 8.95 16.23 26.35
N PHE A 47 10.24 16.01 26.66
CA PHE A 47 11.09 14.88 26.24
C PHE A 47 11.36 14.79 24.72
N PHE A 48 12.60 14.85 24.22
CA PHE A 48 13.91 14.79 24.86
C PHE A 48 14.70 16.11 24.79
N GLN A 49 15.18 16.60 25.94
CA GLN A 49 16.44 17.36 26.04
C GLN A 49 17.08 17.06 27.41
N HIS A 50 18.22 16.35 27.43
CA HIS A 50 18.98 16.13 28.68
C HIS A 50 20.50 15.94 28.50
N SER A 51 21.12 16.72 27.61
CA SER A 51 22.53 17.11 27.67
C SER A 51 22.74 18.33 26.75
N THR A 52 23.58 19.33 27.02
CA THR A 52 24.50 19.55 28.15
C THR A 52 24.51 21.03 28.52
N GLN A 53 24.52 21.38 29.81
CA GLN A 53 24.82 22.75 30.24
C GLN A 53 25.83 22.73 31.39
N ARG A 54 27.10 23.08 31.10
CA ARG A 54 28.08 23.44 32.13
C ARG A 54 28.07 24.96 32.27
N GLN A 55 28.04 25.44 33.51
CA GLN A 55 28.15 26.87 33.80
C GLN A 55 29.56 27.37 33.50
N THR A 56 29.65 28.58 32.96
CA THR A 56 30.85 29.41 33.00
C THR A 56 30.92 30.14 34.33
N GLN A 57 32.01 29.98 35.08
CA GLN A 57 32.39 30.96 36.11
C GLN A 57 33.90 30.94 36.33
N ASP A 58 34.51 32.12 36.31
CA ASP A 58 35.97 32.30 36.39
C ASP A 58 36.50 32.12 37.82
N CYS A 59 37.76 31.66 37.95
CA CYS A 59 38.78 32.34 38.76
C CYS A 59 40.18 31.69 38.67
N PHE A 60 41.20 32.54 38.49
CA PHE A 60 42.62 32.40 38.90
C PHE A 60 43.41 31.08 38.67
N GLY A 61 44.50 31.19 37.90
CA GLY A 61 45.84 30.92 38.46
C GLY A 61 46.76 29.90 37.77
N GLY A 62 47.82 30.38 37.11
CA GLY A 62 49.19 29.92 37.46
C GLY A 62 50.02 29.07 36.47
N ILE A 63 51.00 29.73 35.83
CA ILE A 63 52.43 29.34 35.60
C ILE A 63 52.83 27.95 35.04
N SER A 64 53.58 27.97 33.91
CA SER A 64 54.62 26.99 33.44
C SER A 64 54.24 25.52 33.16
N GLY A 65 54.92 24.76 32.28
CA GLY A 65 56.01 25.01 31.31
C GLY A 65 55.87 24.09 30.07
N VAL A 66 56.46 24.38 28.89
CA VAL A 66 57.85 24.13 28.42
C VAL A 66 58.15 22.63 28.13
N GLU A 67 58.95 22.36 27.09
CA GLU A 67 59.42 21.06 26.56
C GLU A 67 58.38 20.20 25.77
N GLU A 68 58.77 19.32 24.83
CA GLU A 68 59.66 19.44 23.65
C GLU A 68 59.47 18.20 22.75
N ALA A 69 59.67 18.32 21.42
CA ALA A 69 59.99 17.26 20.43
C ALA A 69 59.14 15.94 20.34
N GLY A 70 59.07 15.23 19.20
CA GLY A 70 59.51 15.51 17.83
C GLY A 70 59.71 14.21 17.01
N ASN A 71 59.60 14.28 15.67
CA ASN A 71 59.97 13.23 14.68
C ASN A 71 59.20 11.87 14.75
N SER A 72 59.13 11.03 13.70
CA SER A 72 59.41 11.17 12.25
C SER A 72 58.84 9.97 11.46
N SER A 73 58.75 10.08 10.12
CA SER A 73 58.78 9.06 9.03
C SER A 73 58.88 7.55 9.39
N SER A 74 58.34 6.60 8.62
CA SER A 74 58.59 6.41 7.17
C SER A 74 57.74 5.30 6.49
N ALA A 75 57.88 5.14 5.16
CA ALA A 75 57.38 4.05 4.29
C ALA A 75 58.10 4.10 2.91
N PRO A 76 57.91 3.18 1.92
CA PRO A 76 57.44 1.79 1.94
C PRO A 76 58.63 0.78 1.73
N PRO A 77 59.03 0.18 0.56
CA PRO A 77 58.47 0.03 -0.82
C PRO A 77 58.45 -1.41 -1.46
N ALA A 78 57.44 -1.64 -2.33
CA ALA A 78 57.40 -2.33 -3.64
C ALA A 78 58.14 -3.66 -4.01
N ALA A 79 57.37 -4.57 -4.66
CA ALA A 79 57.69 -5.48 -5.79
C ALA A 79 56.33 -5.89 -6.45
N THR A 80 56.02 -5.78 -7.77
CA THR A 80 56.47 -6.57 -8.97
C THR A 80 56.24 -8.08 -8.81
N GLU A 81 55.58 -8.84 -9.71
CA GLU A 81 55.59 -8.94 -11.20
C GLU A 81 54.16 -9.27 -11.77
N SER A 82 53.77 -8.94 -13.01
CA SER A 82 53.85 -9.74 -14.30
C SER A 82 53.51 -11.25 -14.19
N GLU A 83 52.88 -11.92 -15.18
CA GLU A 83 52.65 -11.61 -16.60
C GLU A 83 51.39 -12.26 -17.23
N SER A 84 51.25 -12.18 -18.56
CA SER A 84 50.08 -12.48 -19.41
C SER A 84 49.66 -13.96 -19.57
N THR A 85 48.45 -14.18 -20.11
CA THR A 85 48.29 -14.97 -21.36
C THR A 85 46.94 -14.73 -22.02
N SER A 86 46.83 -15.06 -23.32
CA SER A 86 45.63 -14.85 -24.14
C SER A 86 45.05 -16.18 -24.65
N SER A 87 43.75 -16.20 -24.89
CA SER A 87 43.14 -17.01 -25.96
C SER A 87 41.83 -16.37 -26.41
N GLY A 88 41.54 -16.49 -27.70
CA GLY A 88 40.26 -16.08 -28.27
C GLY A 88 39.77 -17.18 -29.23
N SER A 89 38.47 -17.27 -29.43
CA SER A 89 37.86 -18.14 -30.43
C SER A 89 36.79 -17.40 -31.19
N THR A 90 36.72 -17.66 -32.49
CA THR A 90 35.72 -17.11 -33.41
C THR A 90 34.86 -18.24 -33.94
N SER A 91 33.57 -17.98 -34.20
CA SER A 91 32.93 -18.26 -35.51
C SER A 91 31.41 -18.09 -35.51
N LYS A 92 30.91 -17.60 -36.65
CA LYS A 92 29.69 -17.97 -37.41
C LYS A 92 28.37 -18.19 -36.65
N SER A 93 27.27 -17.48 -36.93
CA SER A 93 26.56 -17.16 -38.19
C SER A 93 25.85 -18.35 -38.86
N SER A 94 24.51 -18.35 -38.87
CA SER A 94 23.67 -19.05 -39.85
C SER A 94 22.21 -18.55 -39.78
N SER A 95 21.58 -18.38 -40.95
CA SER A 95 20.14 -18.56 -41.27
C SER A 95 19.09 -18.08 -40.25
N ASP A 96 18.24 -17.09 -40.53
CA ASP A 96 17.36 -16.93 -41.71
C ASP A 96 16.46 -18.16 -41.95
N LEU A 97 15.20 -18.06 -41.54
CA LEU A 97 14.10 -18.91 -42.00
C LEU A 97 12.92 -18.01 -42.35
N GLU A 98 12.65 -17.88 -43.64
CA GLU A 98 11.39 -17.38 -44.15
C GLU A 98 10.36 -18.52 -44.04
N GLU A 99 9.23 -18.28 -43.37
CA GLU A 99 8.03 -19.09 -43.57
C GLU A 99 7.05 -18.28 -44.41
N ASP A 100 6.55 -18.93 -45.46
CA ASP A 100 5.80 -18.34 -46.58
C ASP A 100 4.55 -19.20 -46.85
N PHE A 101 3.53 -18.64 -47.49
CA PHE A 101 2.18 -19.21 -47.70
C PHE A 101 1.35 -19.42 -46.40
N ILE A 102 0.01 -19.42 -46.41
CA ILE A 102 -0.98 -19.46 -47.51
C ILE A 102 -2.01 -18.32 -47.34
N GLU A 103 -2.25 -17.51 -48.38
CA GLU A 103 -3.52 -16.76 -48.50
C GLU A 103 -4.63 -17.71 -48.96
N GLY A 104 -5.76 -17.73 -48.25
CA GLY A 104 -6.90 -18.60 -48.54
C GLY A 104 -8.14 -17.81 -48.94
N ASP A 105 -8.44 -17.75 -50.23
CA ASP A 105 -9.70 -17.20 -50.75
C ASP A 105 -10.91 -17.86 -50.08
N PHE A 106 -11.78 -17.07 -49.44
CA PHE A 106 -13.07 -17.55 -48.96
C PHE A 106 -14.22 -16.93 -49.76
N VAL A 107 -14.99 -17.80 -50.42
CA VAL A 107 -15.96 -17.43 -51.46
C VAL A 107 -17.21 -16.76 -50.87
N GLU A 108 -17.51 -15.55 -51.31
CA GLU A 108 -18.85 -14.97 -51.16
C GLU A 108 -19.89 -15.84 -51.86
N ASN A 109 -20.96 -16.24 -51.16
CA ASN A 109 -22.20 -16.69 -51.81
C ASN A 109 -23.41 -16.68 -50.86
N ASN A 110 -24.59 -16.43 -51.44
CA ASN A 110 -25.94 -16.59 -50.85
C ASN A 110 -26.37 -15.67 -49.69
N LEU A 111 -26.70 -14.42 -50.03
CA LEU A 111 -27.74 -13.66 -49.30
C LEU A 111 -29.15 -14.20 -49.63
N PRO A 112 -29.97 -14.57 -48.64
CA PRO A 112 -31.43 -14.70 -48.83
C PRO A 112 -32.11 -13.32 -48.82
N GLN A 113 -33.26 -13.21 -49.51
CA GLN A 113 -33.90 -11.93 -49.83
C GLN A 113 -34.73 -11.32 -48.68
N LEU A 114 -34.93 -9.99 -48.73
CA LEU A 114 -35.76 -9.25 -47.78
C LEU A 114 -37.23 -9.69 -47.83
N GLY A 115 -37.79 -10.07 -46.68
CA GLY A 115 -39.23 -10.04 -46.43
C GLY A 115 -39.71 -8.62 -46.07
N GLN A 116 -40.95 -8.28 -46.44
CA GLN A 116 -41.54 -6.98 -46.08
C GLN A 116 -41.92 -6.91 -44.59
N PRO A 117 -41.90 -5.71 -43.96
CA PRO A 117 -42.16 -5.56 -42.54
C PRO A 117 -43.63 -5.82 -42.19
N ALA A 118 -43.86 -6.74 -41.24
CA ALA A 118 -45.17 -6.87 -40.59
C ALA A 118 -45.44 -5.69 -39.65
N SER A 119 -46.69 -5.23 -39.58
CA SER A 119 -47.09 -4.16 -38.66
C SER A 119 -47.10 -4.68 -37.21
N VAL A 120 -46.17 -4.21 -36.39
CA VAL A 120 -46.07 -4.54 -34.97
C VAL A 120 -46.79 -3.47 -34.15
N GLN A 121 -47.77 -3.85 -33.33
CA GLN A 121 -48.39 -2.94 -32.38
C GLN A 121 -47.39 -2.54 -31.28
N PRO A 122 -47.41 -1.29 -30.79
CA PRO A 122 -46.60 -0.91 -29.63
C PRO A 122 -47.02 -1.73 -28.40
N PRO A 123 -46.08 -2.24 -27.60
CA PRO A 123 -46.41 -2.97 -26.38
C PRO A 123 -47.07 -2.03 -25.35
N SER A 124 -48.05 -2.56 -24.61
CA SER A 124 -48.65 -1.88 -23.47
C SER A 124 -47.59 -1.49 -22.43
N PRO A 125 -47.74 -0.37 -21.70
CA PRO A 125 -46.79 0.04 -20.68
C PRO A 125 -46.67 -1.04 -19.59
N ILE A 126 -45.44 -1.49 -19.34
CA ILE A 126 -45.14 -2.47 -18.30
C ILE A 126 -45.37 -1.82 -16.94
N SER A 127 -46.47 -2.18 -16.28
CA SER A 127 -46.70 -1.82 -14.88
C SER A 127 -45.62 -2.44 -14.00
N SER A 128 -45.07 -1.64 -13.09
CA SER A 128 -44.23 -2.08 -11.96
C SER A 128 -43.07 -3.03 -12.30
N LEU A 129 -41.88 -2.46 -12.48
CA LEU A 129 -40.64 -3.17 -12.15
C LEU A 129 -40.75 -3.72 -10.70
N PRO A 130 -40.17 -4.90 -10.40
CA PRO A 130 -40.07 -5.37 -9.02
C PRO A 130 -39.26 -4.37 -8.17
N PRO A 131 -39.55 -4.27 -6.86
CA PRO A 131 -38.82 -3.36 -5.98
C PRO A 131 -37.32 -3.68 -5.98
N HIS A 132 -36.50 -2.63 -5.93
CA HIS A 132 -35.04 -2.75 -5.93
C HIS A 132 -34.58 -3.70 -4.79
N PRO A 133 -33.61 -4.60 -4.98
CA PRO A 133 -33.19 -5.55 -3.94
C PRO A 133 -32.83 -4.88 -2.61
N ARG A 134 -32.14 -3.72 -2.69
CA ARG A 134 -31.83 -2.82 -1.56
C ARG A 134 -33.09 -2.37 -0.80
N GLN A 135 -34.20 -2.08 -1.49
CA GLN A 135 -35.46 -1.66 -0.87
C GLN A 135 -36.13 -2.84 -0.14
N ALA A 136 -36.29 -3.99 -0.80
CA ALA A 136 -36.89 -5.18 -0.18
C ALA A 136 -36.10 -5.65 1.07
N TYR A 137 -34.77 -5.49 1.04
CA TYR A 137 -33.91 -5.72 2.20
C TYR A 137 -34.12 -4.69 3.33
N LEU A 138 -34.13 -3.39 3.02
CA LEU A 138 -34.41 -2.32 3.99
C LEU A 138 -35.80 -2.46 4.63
N ASP A 139 -36.82 -2.82 3.84
CA ASP A 139 -38.18 -3.07 4.32
C ASP A 139 -38.24 -4.24 5.31
N SER A 140 -37.39 -5.27 5.12
CA SER A 140 -37.26 -6.39 6.06
C SER A 140 -36.60 -6.01 7.39
N LEU A 141 -35.67 -5.04 7.38
CA LEU A 141 -35.00 -4.53 8.58
C LEU A 141 -35.92 -3.62 9.41
N ASN A 142 -36.81 -2.88 8.77
CA ASN A 142 -37.77 -1.97 9.42
C ASN A 142 -38.86 -2.69 10.24
N ALA A 143 -38.95 -4.02 10.18
CA ALA A 143 -40.05 -4.80 10.76
C ALA A 143 -40.02 -4.95 12.30
N SER A 144 -38.99 -4.48 13.02
CA SER A 144 -38.88 -4.73 14.49
C SER A 144 -38.12 -3.68 15.33
N THR A 145 -37.68 -2.54 14.78
CA THR A 145 -36.94 -1.49 15.54
C THR A 145 -37.37 -0.09 15.05
N PRO A 146 -37.52 0.93 15.93
CA PRO A 146 -37.95 2.27 15.49
C PRO A 146 -36.97 2.92 14.48
N PRO A 147 -37.47 3.53 13.39
CA PRO A 147 -36.61 4.00 12.29
C PRO A 147 -36.01 5.38 12.59
N LEU A 148 -34.70 5.41 12.90
CA LEU A 148 -33.92 6.65 13.05
C LEU A 148 -32.51 6.55 12.45
N ILE A 149 -32.38 5.78 11.36
CA ILE A 149 -31.21 5.82 10.48
C ILE A 149 -31.72 6.19 9.10
N THR A 150 -31.39 7.39 8.63
CA THR A 150 -31.59 7.75 7.22
C THR A 150 -30.71 6.84 6.35
N PRO A 151 -31.22 6.32 5.22
CA PRO A 151 -30.38 5.55 4.31
C PRO A 151 -29.26 6.48 3.79
N PRO A 152 -28.03 5.95 3.60
CA PRO A 152 -26.95 6.74 3.04
C PRO A 152 -27.33 7.20 1.61
N PRO A 153 -26.91 8.42 1.20
CA PRO A 153 -27.08 8.92 -0.17
C PRO A 153 -26.61 7.95 -1.27
N PRO A 154 -27.02 8.19 -2.54
CA PRO A 154 -26.47 7.46 -3.69
C PRO A 154 -24.94 7.46 -3.68
N HIS A 155 -24.35 6.38 -4.19
CA HIS A 155 -22.91 6.16 -4.26
C HIS A 155 -22.18 6.13 -2.90
N LEU A 156 -22.91 6.07 -1.77
CA LEU A 156 -22.37 5.90 -0.42
C LEU A 156 -22.87 4.60 0.25
N ILE A 157 -21.94 3.87 0.88
CA ILE A 157 -22.19 2.73 1.78
C ILE A 157 -22.60 3.21 3.18
N TRP A 158 -22.02 4.33 3.61
CA TRP A 158 -22.20 4.91 4.95
C TRP A 158 -22.31 6.43 4.89
N THR A 159 -23.02 7.01 5.86
CA THR A 159 -22.88 8.45 6.15
C THR A 159 -21.50 8.73 6.78
N LEU A 160 -21.04 9.98 6.71
CA LEU A 160 -19.78 10.40 7.32
C LEU A 160 -19.71 10.07 8.82
N GLU A 161 -20.83 10.14 9.54
CA GLU A 161 -20.92 9.77 10.96
C GLU A 161 -20.76 8.26 11.18
N GLN A 162 -21.44 7.43 10.37
CA GLN A 162 -21.32 5.97 10.42
C GLN A 162 -19.90 5.52 10.10
N ALA A 163 -19.29 6.05 9.04
CA ALA A 163 -17.92 5.75 8.63
C ALA A 163 -16.91 6.17 9.71
N ARG A 164 -17.06 7.37 10.30
CA ARG A 164 -16.23 7.83 11.43
C ARG A 164 -16.34 6.90 12.64
N LYS A 165 -17.57 6.59 13.07
CA LYS A 165 -17.84 5.71 14.22
C LYS A 165 -17.20 4.34 14.07
N LEU A 166 -17.30 3.74 12.87
CA LEU A 166 -16.68 2.46 12.56
C LEU A 166 -15.15 2.57 12.60
N THR A 167 -14.57 3.54 11.88
CA THR A 167 -13.11 3.77 11.80
C THR A 167 -12.49 3.95 13.19
N THR A 168 -13.06 4.79 14.05
CA THR A 168 -12.55 4.99 15.42
C THR A 168 -12.61 3.71 16.25
N SER A 169 -13.63 2.86 16.06
CA SER A 169 -13.74 1.59 16.79
C SER A 169 -12.71 0.55 16.34
N THR A 170 -12.39 0.48 15.04
CA THR A 170 -11.43 -0.51 14.49
C THR A 170 -9.99 -0.12 14.75
N THR A 171 -9.61 1.16 14.64
CA THR A 171 -8.26 1.64 15.01
C THR A 171 -7.94 1.34 16.48
N SER A 172 -8.93 1.48 17.38
CA SER A 172 -8.80 1.13 18.80
C SER A 172 -8.68 -0.38 19.07
N GLN A 173 -9.11 -1.22 18.11
CA GLN A 173 -9.19 -2.67 18.28
C GLN A 173 -7.95 -3.42 17.79
N PHE A 174 -7.29 -2.93 16.73
CA PHE A 174 -6.14 -3.60 16.10
C PHE A 174 -4.84 -2.79 16.08
N GLY A 175 -4.88 -1.51 16.50
CA GLY A 175 -3.69 -0.64 16.53
C GLY A 175 -3.17 -0.21 15.15
N PRO A 176 -1.99 0.44 15.10
CA PRO A 176 -1.31 0.78 13.85
C PRO A 176 -0.93 -0.45 13.03
N SER A 177 -0.60 -0.26 11.74
CA SER A 177 -0.21 -1.28 10.76
C SER A 177 -1.22 -2.40 10.44
N SER A 178 -2.31 -2.55 11.20
CA SER A 178 -3.33 -3.60 11.03
C SER A 178 -4.36 -3.34 9.90
N CYS A 179 -3.93 -2.77 8.76
CA CYS A 179 -4.83 -2.29 7.70
C CYS A 179 -5.71 -3.38 7.07
N GLY A 180 -5.20 -4.62 6.94
CA GLY A 180 -5.96 -5.77 6.47
C GLY A 180 -7.09 -6.19 7.42
N LEU A 181 -6.85 -6.16 8.74
CA LEU A 181 -7.85 -6.50 9.77
C LEU A 181 -8.95 -5.43 9.89
N THR A 182 -8.56 -4.16 9.80
CA THR A 182 -9.50 -3.03 9.69
C THR A 182 -10.37 -3.18 8.44
N SER A 183 -9.76 -3.45 7.29
CA SER A 183 -10.46 -3.65 6.01
C SER A 183 -11.43 -4.84 6.05
N LEU A 184 -11.00 -5.97 6.58
CA LEU A 184 -11.81 -7.16 6.82
C LEU A 184 -13.05 -6.84 7.68
N THR A 185 -12.85 -6.08 8.76
CA THR A 185 -13.94 -5.64 9.65
C THR A 185 -14.90 -4.68 8.95
N HIS A 186 -14.40 -3.76 8.14
CA HIS A 186 -15.22 -2.81 7.39
C HIS A 186 -16.08 -3.53 6.34
N ILE A 187 -15.50 -4.45 5.55
CA ILE A 187 -16.23 -5.20 4.53
C ILE A 187 -17.35 -6.05 5.16
N LEU A 188 -17.05 -6.80 6.22
CA LEU A 188 -18.07 -7.59 6.95
C LEU A 188 -19.21 -6.71 7.47
N THR A 189 -18.89 -5.54 8.03
CA THR A 189 -19.89 -4.58 8.54
C THR A 189 -20.79 -4.03 7.41
N SER A 190 -20.18 -3.68 6.27
CA SER A 190 -20.90 -3.09 5.13
C SER A 190 -21.83 -4.06 4.42
N LEU A 191 -21.45 -5.35 4.36
CA LEU A 191 -22.25 -6.43 3.80
C LEU A 191 -23.11 -7.13 4.89
N HIS A 192 -23.29 -6.47 6.03
CA HIS A 192 -24.15 -6.86 7.15
C HIS A 192 -23.88 -8.27 7.72
N HIS A 193 -22.66 -8.78 7.56
CA HIS A 193 -22.25 -10.04 8.16
C HIS A 193 -21.90 -9.85 9.64
N PRO A 194 -22.30 -10.77 10.55
CA PRO A 194 -21.87 -10.73 11.94
C PRO A 194 -20.35 -10.64 12.09
N LEU A 195 -19.88 -9.72 12.92
CA LEU A 195 -18.46 -9.56 13.22
C LEU A 195 -17.98 -10.66 14.19
N PRO A 196 -16.89 -11.39 13.87
CA PRO A 196 -16.23 -12.29 14.81
C PRO A 196 -15.49 -11.55 15.92
N SER A 197 -14.92 -12.29 16.87
CA SER A 197 -13.96 -11.71 17.82
C SER A 197 -12.68 -11.23 17.10
N PRO A 198 -11.99 -10.19 17.60
CA PRO A 198 -10.73 -9.74 17.01
C PRO A 198 -9.65 -10.83 17.02
N ALA A 199 -9.66 -11.74 18.02
CA ALA A 199 -8.76 -12.89 18.05
C ALA A 199 -9.05 -13.88 16.90
N THR A 200 -10.32 -14.08 16.54
CA THR A 200 -10.72 -14.90 15.38
C THR A 200 -10.20 -14.27 14.08
N LEU A 201 -10.39 -12.94 13.92
CA LEU A 201 -9.92 -12.20 12.75
C LEU A 201 -8.40 -12.26 12.61
N LEU A 202 -7.65 -12.02 13.70
CA LEU A 202 -6.20 -12.13 13.74
C LEU A 202 -5.68 -13.56 13.46
N SER A 203 -6.40 -14.59 13.93
CA SER A 203 -6.03 -15.99 13.67
C SER A 203 -6.23 -16.43 12.21
N LEU A 204 -7.12 -15.75 11.48
CA LEU A 204 -7.46 -16.07 10.09
C LEU A 204 -6.68 -15.23 9.07
N LEU A 205 -6.35 -13.99 9.44
CA LEU A 205 -5.56 -13.07 8.64
C LEU A 205 -4.40 -12.48 9.50
N PRO A 206 -3.42 -13.31 9.91
CA PRO A 206 -2.27 -12.83 10.65
C PRO A 206 -1.39 -11.95 9.73
N PRO A 207 -1.11 -10.69 10.10
CA PRO A 207 -0.25 -9.84 9.28
C PRO A 207 1.21 -10.32 9.33
N SER A 208 1.87 -10.33 8.18
CA SER A 208 3.32 -10.54 8.08
C SER A 208 4.04 -9.37 8.76
N LEU A 209 4.81 -9.66 9.80
CA LEU A 209 5.48 -8.63 10.59
C LEU A 209 6.76 -8.14 9.90
N ARG A 210 7.01 -6.83 10.04
CA ARG A 210 8.29 -6.20 9.71
C ARG A 210 9.36 -6.78 10.64
N SER A 211 10.48 -7.28 10.11
CA SER A 211 11.69 -7.41 10.93
C SER A 211 12.31 -6.02 11.11
N SER A 212 12.76 -5.67 12.32
CA SER A 212 13.23 -4.31 12.64
C SER A 212 14.60 -4.24 13.33
N ASP A 213 15.11 -5.37 13.87
CA ASP A 213 16.38 -5.41 14.60
C ASP A 213 17.57 -5.78 13.68
N PRO A 214 18.48 -4.82 13.37
CA PRO A 214 19.66 -5.07 12.53
C PRO A 214 20.80 -5.78 13.27
N THR A 215 20.65 -6.15 14.55
CA THR A 215 21.64 -6.96 15.28
C THR A 215 21.35 -8.46 15.18
N THR A 216 20.07 -8.84 15.00
CA THR A 216 19.65 -10.24 14.86
C THR A 216 19.16 -10.60 13.44
N THR A 217 18.76 -9.62 12.63
CA THR A 217 18.21 -9.85 11.28
C THR A 217 19.22 -9.48 10.18
N PRO A 218 19.63 -10.41 9.30
CA PRO A 218 20.41 -10.06 8.11
C PRO A 218 19.65 -9.16 7.12
N LEU A 219 20.35 -8.25 6.43
CA LEU A 219 19.73 -7.31 5.48
C LEU A 219 18.80 -7.97 4.44
N HIS A 220 19.15 -9.14 3.91
CA HIS A 220 18.30 -9.84 2.95
C HIS A 220 16.96 -10.29 3.58
N THR A 221 16.99 -10.81 4.82
CA THR A 221 15.79 -11.18 5.58
C THR A 221 14.96 -9.95 5.92
N TYR A 222 15.60 -8.83 6.29
CA TYR A 222 14.92 -7.55 6.50
C TYR A 222 14.15 -7.11 5.24
N LEU A 223 14.83 -7.04 4.08
CA LEU A 223 14.19 -6.59 2.83
C LEU A 223 13.06 -7.54 2.38
N ILE A 224 13.21 -8.87 2.56
CA ILE A 224 12.12 -9.83 2.34
C ILE A 224 10.95 -9.54 3.28
N SER A 225 11.19 -9.27 4.56
CA SER A 225 10.11 -8.91 5.51
C SER A 225 9.38 -7.64 5.09
N ARG A 226 10.09 -6.62 4.58
CA ARG A 226 9.49 -5.38 4.07
C ARG A 226 8.66 -5.60 2.79
N SER A 227 9.16 -6.42 1.87
CA SER A 227 8.46 -6.81 0.64
C SER A 227 7.08 -7.45 0.89
N ARG A 228 6.95 -8.18 2.02
CA ARG A 228 5.76 -8.95 2.41
C ARG A 228 4.94 -8.37 3.55
N ALA A 229 5.41 -7.30 4.20
CA ALA A 229 4.83 -6.78 5.45
C ALA A 229 3.35 -6.44 5.30
N GLY A 230 2.53 -6.79 6.29
CA GLY A 230 1.06 -6.64 6.26
C GLY A 230 0.35 -7.86 5.66
N THR A 231 -0.58 -7.63 4.75
CA THR A 231 -1.49 -8.66 4.19
C THR A 231 -1.81 -8.34 2.73
N THR A 232 -1.82 -9.32 1.83
CA THR A 232 -2.13 -9.09 0.40
C THR A 232 -3.64 -9.06 0.11
N HIS A 233 -4.04 -8.54 -1.05
CA HIS A 233 -5.45 -8.53 -1.46
C HIS A 233 -6.05 -9.95 -1.55
N SER A 234 -5.26 -10.94 -1.98
CA SER A 234 -5.68 -12.33 -2.15
C SER A 234 -5.84 -13.05 -0.80
N GLN A 235 -4.99 -12.71 0.18
CA GLN A 235 -5.17 -13.15 1.58
C GLN A 235 -6.47 -12.59 2.17
N ILE A 236 -6.79 -11.31 1.96
CA ILE A 236 -8.05 -10.70 2.42
C ILE A 236 -9.27 -11.37 1.77
N ILE A 237 -9.23 -11.62 0.45
CA ILE A 237 -10.32 -12.33 -0.26
C ILE A 237 -10.51 -13.74 0.30
N THR A 238 -9.42 -14.49 0.48
CA THR A 238 -9.43 -15.86 1.02
C THR A 238 -9.97 -15.89 2.46
N ALA A 239 -9.57 -14.94 3.30
CA ALA A 239 -10.05 -14.80 4.66
C ALA A 239 -11.57 -14.53 4.70
N ILE A 240 -12.09 -13.63 3.86
CA ILE A 240 -13.54 -13.33 3.78
C ILE A 240 -14.33 -14.55 3.31
N GLN A 241 -13.87 -15.24 2.25
CA GLN A 241 -14.52 -16.45 1.73
C GLN A 241 -14.52 -17.58 2.77
N THR A 242 -13.41 -17.79 3.46
CA THR A 242 -13.28 -18.82 4.52
C THR A 242 -14.17 -18.49 5.72
N LEU A 243 -14.10 -17.26 6.23
CA LEU A 243 -14.85 -16.81 7.41
C LEU A 243 -16.38 -16.91 7.22
N THR A 244 -16.84 -16.52 6.04
CA THR A 244 -18.26 -16.42 5.72
C THR A 244 -18.83 -17.71 5.13
N ASN A 245 -18.00 -18.76 4.94
CA ASN A 245 -18.32 -19.96 4.16
C ASN A 245 -18.88 -19.62 2.76
N ASN A 246 -18.18 -18.75 2.04
CA ASN A 246 -18.53 -18.19 0.73
C ASN A 246 -19.85 -17.39 0.67
N LYS A 247 -20.46 -17.02 1.80
CA LYS A 247 -21.61 -16.08 1.82
C LYS A 247 -21.23 -14.67 1.37
N ILE A 248 -19.96 -14.29 1.49
CA ILE A 248 -19.39 -13.12 0.80
C ILE A 248 -18.28 -13.63 -0.11
N VAL A 249 -18.26 -13.12 -1.34
CA VAL A 249 -17.22 -13.41 -2.34
C VAL A 249 -16.55 -12.13 -2.81
N GLY A 250 -15.25 -12.21 -3.05
CA GLY A 250 -14.43 -11.12 -3.56
C GLY A 250 -13.86 -11.42 -4.94
N LYS A 251 -13.70 -10.39 -5.77
CA LYS A 251 -12.89 -10.43 -7.00
C LYS A 251 -11.92 -9.25 -6.98
N PHE A 252 -10.65 -9.51 -7.24
CA PHE A 252 -9.64 -8.47 -7.44
C PHE A 252 -9.59 -8.02 -8.90
N PHE A 253 -9.38 -6.73 -9.10
CA PHE A 253 -9.17 -6.08 -10.38
C PHE A 253 -7.84 -5.32 -10.32
N PRO A 254 -6.76 -5.82 -10.93
CA PRO A 254 -5.52 -5.05 -11.07
C PRO A 254 -5.76 -3.86 -11.98
N LEU A 255 -5.17 -2.70 -11.66
CA LEU A 255 -5.33 -1.47 -12.44
C LEU A 255 -3.98 -0.98 -12.98
N ASN A 256 -3.99 -0.44 -14.19
CA ASN A 256 -2.80 0.06 -14.87
C ASN A 256 -3.03 1.51 -15.32
N HIS A 257 -2.03 2.38 -15.11
CA HIS A 257 -2.12 3.80 -15.41
C HIS A 257 -2.37 4.08 -16.90
N HIS A 258 -1.92 3.20 -17.79
CA HIS A 258 -2.09 3.35 -19.24
C HIS A 258 -3.52 3.02 -19.73
N THR A 259 -4.33 2.32 -18.94
CA THR A 259 -5.69 1.88 -19.34
C THR A 259 -6.82 2.44 -18.47
N THR A 260 -6.51 2.89 -17.24
CA THR A 260 -7.53 3.28 -16.26
C THR A 260 -7.97 4.73 -16.46
N ASN A 261 -9.18 4.93 -17.00
CA ASN A 261 -9.79 6.26 -17.13
C ASN A 261 -10.41 6.73 -15.79
N PRO A 262 -10.10 7.95 -15.28
CA PRO A 262 -10.61 8.45 -14.00
C PRO A 262 -12.14 8.45 -13.87
N SER A 263 -12.84 8.98 -14.88
CA SER A 263 -14.30 9.12 -14.87
C SER A 263 -15.01 7.76 -14.99
N LYS A 264 -14.47 6.84 -15.80
CA LYS A 264 -14.94 5.45 -15.89
C LYS A 264 -14.76 4.74 -14.55
N LEU A 265 -13.62 4.95 -13.87
CA LEU A 265 -13.36 4.35 -12.56
C LEU A 265 -14.34 4.85 -11.49
N LEU A 266 -14.57 6.17 -11.38
CA LEU A 266 -15.56 6.73 -10.44
C LEU A 266 -16.97 6.20 -10.73
N THR A 267 -17.37 6.12 -12.00
CA THR A 267 -18.67 5.58 -12.42
C THR A 267 -18.79 4.08 -12.09
N THR A 268 -17.71 3.33 -12.23
CA THR A 268 -17.63 1.89 -11.89
C THR A 268 -17.75 1.67 -10.38
N LEU A 269 -17.03 2.47 -9.58
CA LEU A 269 -17.13 2.47 -8.13
C LEU A 269 -18.55 2.80 -7.64
N ALA A 270 -19.16 3.85 -8.18
CA ALA A 270 -20.56 4.21 -7.91
C ALA A 270 -21.51 3.03 -8.21
N THR A 271 -21.35 2.40 -9.39
CA THR A 271 -22.16 1.25 -9.81
C THR A 271 -22.07 0.08 -8.83
N TRP A 272 -20.86 -0.27 -8.36
CA TRP A 272 -20.68 -1.35 -7.37
C TRP A 272 -21.29 -1.00 -6.00
N ILE A 273 -21.15 0.25 -5.55
CA ILE A 273 -21.67 0.71 -4.26
C ILE A 273 -23.20 0.74 -4.27
N ASP A 274 -23.82 1.25 -5.33
CA ASP A 274 -25.29 1.27 -5.46
C ASP A 274 -25.90 -0.13 -5.59
N ALA A 275 -25.16 -1.05 -6.23
CA ALA A 275 -25.47 -2.47 -6.28
C ALA A 275 -25.34 -3.19 -4.92
N GLY A 276 -24.84 -2.53 -3.87
CA GLY A 276 -24.68 -3.11 -2.54
C GLY A 276 -23.45 -4.02 -2.42
N CYS A 277 -22.36 -3.66 -3.10
CA CYS A 277 -21.04 -4.29 -2.95
C CYS A 277 -20.06 -3.31 -2.28
N ALA A 278 -19.04 -3.87 -1.61
CA ALA A 278 -18.01 -3.15 -0.87
C ALA A 278 -16.68 -3.15 -1.65
N PRO A 279 -16.21 -2.01 -2.19
CA PRO A 279 -14.90 -1.90 -2.82
C PRO A 279 -13.79 -1.61 -1.79
N LEU A 280 -12.64 -2.26 -1.98
CA LEU A 280 -11.43 -2.14 -1.19
C LEU A 280 -10.25 -1.77 -2.10
N ALA A 281 -9.64 -0.61 -1.86
CA ALA A 281 -8.43 -0.20 -2.55
C ALA A 281 -7.20 -0.90 -1.95
N THR A 282 -6.38 -1.51 -2.80
CA THR A 282 -5.00 -1.89 -2.47
C THR A 282 -4.08 -0.88 -3.15
N LEU A 283 -3.40 -0.06 -2.36
CA LEU A 283 -2.78 1.17 -2.83
C LEU A 283 -1.35 1.36 -2.30
N ASN A 284 -0.56 2.12 -3.06
CA ASN A 284 0.80 2.51 -2.71
C ASN A 284 0.87 4.02 -2.40
N PRO A 285 0.86 4.43 -1.11
CA PRO A 285 0.89 5.85 -0.75
C PRO A 285 2.21 6.55 -1.11
N GLN A 286 3.28 5.78 -1.39
CA GLN A 286 4.58 6.33 -1.79
C GLN A 286 4.53 7.07 -3.13
N LYS A 287 3.46 6.88 -3.92
CA LYS A 287 3.23 7.62 -5.17
C LYS A 287 2.75 9.07 -4.94
N ILE A 288 2.29 9.42 -3.73
CA ILE A 288 1.93 10.81 -3.34
C ILE A 288 2.70 11.35 -2.12
N SER A 289 3.26 10.47 -1.26
CA SER A 289 3.93 10.86 -0.02
C SER A 289 5.24 10.09 0.18
N THR A 290 6.37 10.79 0.19
CA THR A 290 7.69 10.20 0.50
C THR A 290 7.87 9.87 1.98
N LEU A 291 6.86 10.11 2.83
CA LEU A 291 6.89 9.70 4.25
C LEU A 291 6.39 8.26 4.42
N ALA A 292 5.54 7.77 3.51
CA ALA A 292 5.01 6.40 3.57
C ALA A 292 6.11 5.38 3.27
N ASP A 293 6.05 4.23 3.95
CA ASP A 293 7.10 3.18 3.90
C ASP A 293 6.55 1.78 3.59
N ALA A 294 5.24 1.67 3.29
CA ALA A 294 4.54 0.42 3.06
C ALA A 294 3.30 0.60 2.16
N TRP A 295 2.83 -0.52 1.61
CA TRP A 295 1.54 -0.64 0.94
C TRP A 295 0.39 -0.65 1.95
N HIS A 296 -0.80 -0.27 1.50
CA HIS A 296 -1.94 -0.06 2.38
C HIS A 296 -3.26 -0.56 1.80
N HIS A 297 -4.22 -0.83 2.69
CA HIS A 297 -5.59 -1.18 2.33
C HIS A 297 -6.58 -0.21 2.97
N GLN A 298 -7.46 0.33 2.14
CA GLN A 298 -8.52 1.26 2.55
C GLN A 298 -9.84 0.86 1.88
N MET A 299 -10.87 0.60 2.67
CA MET A 299 -12.21 0.37 2.11
C MET A 299 -12.79 1.70 1.62
N ILE A 300 -13.27 1.70 0.38
CA ILE A 300 -13.97 2.81 -0.26
C ILE A 300 -15.41 2.77 0.22
N TYR A 301 -15.81 3.71 1.09
CA TYR A 301 -17.20 3.80 1.56
C TYR A 301 -18.07 4.70 0.67
N GLY A 302 -17.48 5.38 -0.31
CA GLY A 302 -18.23 6.23 -1.21
C GLY A 302 -17.41 6.84 -2.34
N VAL A 303 -18.10 7.43 -3.31
CA VAL A 303 -17.52 8.32 -4.32
C VAL A 303 -18.36 9.57 -4.52
N ASP A 304 -17.72 10.61 -5.01
CA ASP A 304 -18.29 11.92 -5.39
C ASP A 304 -17.73 12.29 -6.78
N ALA A 305 -18.23 13.36 -7.41
CA ALA A 305 -17.99 13.69 -8.82
C ALA A 305 -16.50 13.72 -9.25
N ASN A 306 -15.56 14.00 -8.34
CA ASN A 306 -14.11 13.94 -8.61
C ASN A 306 -13.28 13.35 -7.44
N THR A 307 -13.88 12.65 -6.47
CA THR A 307 -13.15 12.17 -5.27
C THR A 307 -13.60 10.80 -4.80
N VAL A 308 -12.69 10.07 -4.16
CA VAL A 308 -12.95 8.78 -3.50
C VAL A 308 -12.98 8.97 -1.98
N LEU A 309 -13.92 8.32 -1.31
CA LEU A 309 -14.15 8.42 0.14
C LEU A 309 -13.69 7.13 0.84
N LEU A 310 -12.72 7.25 1.73
CA LEU A 310 -11.89 6.16 2.27
C LEU A 310 -12.00 6.08 3.80
N THR A 311 -11.72 4.91 4.39
CA THR A 311 -12.06 4.61 5.81
C THR A 311 -10.88 4.21 6.71
N ASN A 312 -9.63 4.26 6.26
CA ASN A 312 -8.50 3.87 7.10
C ASN A 312 -7.24 4.74 6.82
N PRO A 313 -7.16 5.99 7.31
CA PRO A 313 -8.17 6.70 8.10
C PRO A 313 -9.32 7.25 7.24
N LEU A 314 -10.25 7.94 7.88
CA LEU A 314 -11.39 8.56 7.21
C LEU A 314 -10.88 9.73 6.33
N GLU A 315 -10.99 9.63 5.01
CA GLU A 315 -10.39 10.59 4.06
C GLU A 315 -11.30 10.85 2.85
N LYS A 316 -11.14 12.02 2.21
CA LYS A 316 -11.73 12.38 0.91
C LYS A 316 -10.60 12.79 -0.03
N ILE A 317 -10.22 11.92 -0.95
CA ILE A 317 -9.03 12.09 -1.81
C ILE A 317 -9.46 12.39 -3.25
N PRO A 318 -8.90 13.44 -3.91
CA PRO A 318 -9.11 13.69 -5.34
C PRO A 318 -8.75 12.49 -6.21
N ILE A 319 -9.48 12.26 -7.31
CA ILE A 319 -9.20 11.12 -8.19
C ILE A 319 -7.77 11.15 -8.77
N ASP A 320 -7.22 12.35 -8.98
CA ASP A 320 -5.86 12.58 -9.49
C ASP A 320 -4.76 12.23 -8.47
N GLU A 321 -5.07 12.29 -7.17
CA GLU A 321 -4.18 11.83 -6.09
C GLU A 321 -4.37 10.34 -5.78
N PHE A 322 -5.61 9.84 -5.92
CA PHE A 322 -5.94 8.44 -5.66
C PHE A 322 -5.41 7.51 -6.75
N LEU A 323 -5.61 7.86 -8.02
CA LEU A 323 -5.31 7.00 -9.17
C LEU A 323 -3.83 6.52 -9.21
N PRO A 324 -2.80 7.38 -9.05
CA PRO A 324 -1.41 6.93 -9.06
C PRO A 324 -1.08 5.86 -8.01
N GLN A 325 -1.78 5.85 -6.88
CA GLN A 325 -1.57 4.90 -5.79
C GLN A 325 -2.17 3.51 -6.11
N ILE A 326 -3.36 3.47 -6.73
CA ILE A 326 -4.04 2.22 -7.13
C ILE A 326 -3.63 1.70 -8.52
N THR A 327 -2.88 2.48 -9.31
CA THR A 327 -2.24 2.03 -10.56
C THR A 327 -0.72 1.87 -10.42
N SER A 328 -0.21 1.70 -9.21
CA SER A 328 1.21 1.51 -8.95
C SER A 328 1.71 0.14 -9.43
N GLU A 329 2.90 0.10 -10.02
CA GLU A 329 3.72 -1.10 -10.10
C GLU A 329 3.95 -1.71 -8.71
N SER A 330 4.19 -3.03 -8.65
CA SER A 330 4.48 -3.81 -7.43
C SER A 330 5.89 -3.56 -6.87
N VAL A 331 6.19 -2.29 -6.57
CA VAL A 331 7.48 -1.83 -6.03
C VAL A 331 7.26 -1.15 -4.68
N LEU A 332 8.16 -1.38 -3.73
CA LEU A 332 8.26 -0.67 -2.46
C LEU A 332 9.61 0.07 -2.39
N LEU A 333 9.58 1.31 -1.92
CA LEU A 333 10.77 2.13 -1.68
C LEU A 333 11.16 2.07 -0.21
N ILE A 334 12.33 1.48 0.09
CA ILE A 334 12.91 1.46 1.44
C ILE A 334 13.79 2.71 1.62
N LYS A 335 13.69 3.39 2.76
CA LYS A 335 14.48 4.60 3.08
C LYS A 335 15.98 4.24 3.09
N ARG A 336 16.87 5.14 2.62
CA ARG A 336 18.33 4.93 2.65
C ARG A 336 18.80 4.56 4.06
N GLU A 337 18.30 5.27 5.06
CA GLU A 337 18.67 5.18 6.46
C GLU A 337 18.41 3.77 6.99
N ASP A 338 17.31 3.13 6.55
CA ASP A 338 16.98 1.76 6.91
C ASP A 338 17.97 0.74 6.35
N VAL A 339 18.43 0.92 5.10
CA VAL A 339 19.45 0.05 4.49
C VAL A 339 20.80 0.23 5.22
N LEU A 340 21.17 1.46 5.56
CA LEU A 340 22.44 1.77 6.23
C LEU A 340 22.52 1.27 7.67
N LYS A 341 21.40 1.06 8.38
CA LYS A 341 21.38 0.40 9.70
C LYS A 341 22.10 -0.96 9.71
N PHE A 342 22.17 -1.65 8.56
CA PHE A 342 22.78 -2.96 8.40
C PHE A 342 24.27 -2.92 7.93
N HIS A 343 24.83 -1.75 7.61
CA HIS A 343 26.20 -1.62 7.07
C HIS A 343 27.27 -2.18 8.00
N GLN A 344 27.20 -1.84 9.29
CA GLN A 344 28.22 -2.17 10.29
C GLN A 344 28.35 -3.68 10.60
N GLN A 345 27.44 -4.51 10.08
CA GLN A 345 27.33 -5.94 10.39
C GLN A 345 28.04 -6.85 9.37
N ASN A 346 28.62 -6.29 8.30
CA ASN A 346 29.43 -7.01 7.31
C ASN A 346 28.72 -8.25 6.69
N TYR A 347 27.45 -8.09 6.29
CA TYR A 347 26.64 -9.18 5.73
C TYR A 347 27.09 -9.62 4.32
N ASP A 348 26.90 -10.91 4.02
CA ASP A 348 27.08 -11.44 2.67
C ASP A 348 25.96 -10.96 1.72
N LEU A 349 26.23 -9.87 1.01
CA LEU A 349 25.32 -9.30 0.02
C LEU A 349 25.00 -10.26 -1.15
N ARG A 350 25.80 -11.31 -1.39
CA ARG A 350 25.53 -12.32 -2.42
C ARG A 350 24.28 -13.16 -2.12
N LEU A 351 23.70 -13.02 -0.93
CA LEU A 351 22.40 -13.60 -0.60
C LEU A 351 21.23 -12.85 -1.27
N LEU A 352 21.40 -11.58 -1.65
CA LEU A 352 20.38 -10.80 -2.36
C LEU A 352 20.05 -11.36 -3.75
N THR A 353 21.04 -11.94 -4.47
CA THR A 353 20.79 -12.53 -5.80
C THR A 353 20.01 -13.84 -5.74
N ARG A 354 19.88 -14.44 -4.55
CA ARG A 354 19.22 -15.73 -4.32
C ARG A 354 17.74 -15.59 -3.92
N ILE A 355 17.22 -14.38 -3.79
CA ILE A 355 15.85 -14.14 -3.32
C ILE A 355 14.82 -14.46 -4.43
N GLY A 356 15.05 -13.95 -5.64
CA GLY A 356 14.15 -14.15 -6.78
C GLY A 356 14.63 -13.44 -8.05
N GLN A 357 14.01 -13.72 -9.19
CA GLN A 357 14.35 -13.10 -10.48
C GLN A 357 14.10 -11.59 -10.46
N GLU A 358 12.91 -11.17 -10.00
CA GLU A 358 12.50 -9.77 -9.77
C GLU A 358 13.52 -8.92 -9.00
N TRP A 359 14.23 -9.50 -8.01
CA TRP A 359 15.26 -8.83 -7.19
C TRP A 359 16.54 -8.55 -7.97
N ASN A 360 16.85 -9.42 -8.94
CA ASN A 360 17.98 -9.27 -9.85
C ASN A 360 17.64 -8.28 -10.98
N GLU A 361 16.42 -8.34 -11.51
CA GLU A 361 15.91 -7.43 -12.55
C GLU A 361 15.83 -5.97 -12.07
N MET A 362 15.40 -5.73 -10.83
CA MET A 362 15.47 -4.40 -10.19
C MET A 362 16.87 -4.00 -9.71
N ASN A 363 17.89 -4.85 -9.91
CA ASN A 363 19.27 -4.61 -9.46
C ASN A 363 19.38 -4.20 -7.97
N VAL A 364 18.65 -4.90 -7.10
CA VAL A 364 18.63 -4.58 -5.66
C VAL A 364 20.04 -4.69 -5.05
N LEU A 365 20.82 -5.71 -5.45
CA LEU A 365 22.21 -5.86 -5.03
C LEU A 365 23.08 -4.66 -5.45
N GLY A 366 23.05 -4.26 -6.71
CA GLY A 366 23.87 -3.15 -7.20
C GLY A 366 23.50 -1.83 -6.52
N THR A 367 22.20 -1.61 -6.27
CA THR A 367 21.70 -0.41 -5.58
C THR A 367 22.12 -0.40 -4.11
N VAL A 368 22.04 -1.53 -3.38
CA VAL A 368 22.59 -1.65 -2.02
C VAL A 368 24.10 -1.39 -2.02
N SER A 369 24.86 -2.03 -2.91
CA SER A 369 26.31 -1.86 -3.00
C SER A 369 26.70 -0.40 -3.28
N HIS A 370 25.93 0.30 -4.12
CA HIS A 370 26.11 1.72 -4.40
C HIS A 370 25.83 2.58 -3.16
N MET A 371 24.73 2.32 -2.43
CA MET A 371 24.40 3.02 -1.20
C MET A 371 25.49 2.90 -0.13
N LEU A 372 26.07 1.70 0.05
CA LEU A 372 27.17 1.51 1.00
C LEU A 372 28.43 2.27 0.57
N HIS A 373 28.78 2.23 -0.72
CA HIS A 373 29.94 2.96 -1.25
C HIS A 373 29.78 4.49 -1.18
N GLU A 374 28.57 5.01 -1.37
CA GLU A 374 28.22 6.42 -1.10
C GLU A 374 28.37 6.82 0.38
N GLU A 375 28.40 5.87 1.31
CA GLU A 375 28.58 6.11 2.74
C GLU A 375 30.04 5.96 3.20
N GLU A 376 30.76 4.99 2.64
CA GLU A 376 32.19 4.78 2.89
C GLU A 376 33.10 5.85 2.28
N SER A 377 32.63 6.53 1.21
CA SER A 377 33.42 7.52 0.47
C SER A 377 33.60 8.84 1.24
N PRO A 378 34.84 9.20 1.69
CA PRO A 378 35.04 10.39 2.49
C PRO A 378 35.08 11.68 1.64
N HIS A 379 33.90 12.27 1.43
CA HIS A 379 33.68 13.63 0.91
C HIS A 379 34.38 13.97 -0.43
N SER A 380 33.64 13.87 -1.54
CA SER A 380 33.93 14.66 -2.74
C SER A 380 33.65 16.14 -2.43
N THR A 381 34.67 16.87 -1.97
CA THR A 381 34.55 18.26 -1.46
C THR A 381 34.24 19.32 -2.52
N THR A 382 34.17 18.93 -3.80
CA THR A 382 33.96 19.83 -4.95
C THR A 382 32.60 19.69 -5.64
N THR A 383 31.78 18.68 -5.30
CA THR A 383 30.43 18.50 -5.88
C THR A 383 29.45 17.93 -4.86
N THR A 384 28.29 18.59 -4.72
CA THR A 384 27.14 18.10 -3.93
C THR A 384 26.42 16.95 -4.64
N ILE A 385 27.09 15.79 -4.69
CA ILE A 385 26.52 14.55 -5.22
C ILE A 385 25.32 14.16 -4.34
N LYS A 386 24.12 14.14 -4.94
CA LYS A 386 22.88 13.74 -4.26
C LYS A 386 22.90 12.21 -4.06
N LYS A 387 23.20 11.77 -2.84
CA LYS A 387 23.17 10.35 -2.43
C LYS A 387 21.85 9.68 -2.82
N THR A 388 21.90 8.40 -3.14
CA THR A 388 20.74 7.55 -3.45
C THR A 388 19.80 7.49 -2.23
N PRO A 389 18.56 8.00 -2.32
CA PRO A 389 17.71 8.25 -1.14
C PRO A 389 16.79 7.08 -0.77
N HIS A 390 16.50 6.19 -1.73
CA HIS A 390 15.62 5.04 -1.53
C HIS A 390 16.11 3.84 -2.32
N LEU A 391 15.89 2.64 -1.77
CA LEU A 391 16.14 1.36 -2.41
C LEU A 391 14.78 0.82 -2.92
N PRO A 392 14.56 0.72 -4.24
CA PRO A 392 13.40 0.00 -4.77
C PRO A 392 13.59 -1.51 -4.56
N ILE A 393 12.55 -2.18 -4.07
CA ILE A 393 12.45 -3.63 -3.99
C ILE A 393 11.09 -4.10 -4.55
N PRO A 394 10.95 -5.35 -5.00
CA PRO A 394 9.64 -5.93 -5.31
C PRO A 394 8.75 -5.96 -4.07
N ALA A 395 7.44 -5.81 -4.26
CA ALA A 395 6.43 -5.96 -3.21
C ALA A 395 5.44 -7.08 -3.55
N GLU A 396 4.99 -7.85 -2.56
CA GLU A 396 3.96 -8.90 -2.73
C GLU A 396 2.55 -8.31 -3.01
N TYR A 397 2.46 -7.00 -3.21
CA TYR A 397 1.23 -6.24 -3.42
C TYR A 397 1.07 -5.85 -4.89
N THR A 398 -0.10 -6.17 -5.47
CA THR A 398 -0.55 -5.59 -6.74
C THR A 398 -1.52 -4.44 -6.44
N ALA A 399 -1.32 -3.30 -7.10
CA ALA A 399 -2.25 -2.18 -7.00
C ALA A 399 -3.56 -2.46 -7.75
N GLY A 400 -4.68 -2.00 -7.18
CA GLY A 400 -6.00 -2.20 -7.78
C GLY A 400 -7.10 -2.19 -6.75
N ILE A 401 -8.23 -2.82 -7.10
CA ILE A 401 -9.43 -2.83 -6.25
C ILE A 401 -9.95 -4.26 -6.09
N SER A 402 -10.15 -4.70 -4.85
CA SER A 402 -10.96 -5.88 -4.53
C SER A 402 -12.41 -5.45 -4.33
N VAL A 403 -13.36 -6.09 -4.98
CA VAL A 403 -14.80 -5.81 -4.81
C VAL A 403 -15.47 -7.01 -4.18
N PHE A 404 -16.22 -6.78 -3.11
CA PHE A 404 -16.89 -7.81 -2.32
C PHE A 404 -18.40 -7.67 -2.42
N CYS A 405 -19.10 -8.76 -2.67
CA CYS A 405 -20.57 -8.82 -2.66
C CYS A 405 -21.04 -10.04 -1.88
N SER A 406 -22.22 -9.95 -1.26
CA SER A 406 -22.93 -11.11 -0.72
C SER A 406 -23.28 -12.11 -1.84
N TRP A 407 -23.32 -13.40 -1.55
CA TRP A 407 -23.52 -14.48 -2.52
C TRP A 407 -24.90 -14.42 -3.21
N ASP A 408 -25.90 -13.86 -2.52
CA ASP A 408 -27.27 -13.62 -2.96
C ASP A 408 -27.45 -12.28 -3.71
N ASN A 409 -26.42 -11.43 -3.77
CA ASN A 409 -26.48 -10.18 -4.51
C ASN A 409 -26.57 -10.45 -6.03
N PRO A 410 -27.61 -9.97 -6.75
CA PRO A 410 -27.77 -10.23 -8.18
C PRO A 410 -26.65 -9.64 -9.05
N PHE A 411 -25.92 -8.63 -8.57
CA PHE A 411 -24.76 -8.07 -9.27
C PHE A 411 -23.55 -9.01 -9.27
N ARG A 412 -23.51 -10.04 -8.41
CA ARG A 412 -22.41 -11.02 -8.30
C ARG A 412 -21.97 -11.57 -9.67
N GLU A 413 -22.91 -11.95 -10.53
CA GLU A 413 -22.58 -12.55 -11.84
C GLU A 413 -22.00 -11.51 -12.80
N SER A 414 -22.57 -10.30 -12.80
CA SER A 414 -21.99 -9.14 -13.49
C SER A 414 -20.57 -8.85 -13.00
N LEU A 415 -20.28 -8.95 -11.70
CA LEU A 415 -18.95 -8.73 -11.14
C LEU A 415 -17.92 -9.73 -11.67
N PHE A 416 -18.24 -11.03 -11.67
CA PHE A 416 -17.33 -12.06 -12.19
C PHE A 416 -17.08 -11.91 -13.69
N ASN A 417 -18.09 -11.49 -14.46
CA ASN A 417 -17.96 -11.17 -15.88
C ASN A 417 -17.35 -9.78 -16.17
N PHE A 418 -17.19 -8.91 -15.16
CA PHE A 418 -16.74 -7.52 -15.35
C PHE A 418 -15.25 -7.45 -15.77
N VAL A 419 -14.95 -6.50 -16.66
CA VAL A 419 -13.59 -6.10 -17.05
C VAL A 419 -13.55 -4.56 -17.02
N ILE A 420 -12.48 -4.00 -16.45
CA ILE A 420 -12.29 -2.55 -16.25
C ILE A 420 -11.47 -1.96 -17.39
#